data_AF-A0A250WTZ6-F1
#
_entry.id   AF-A0A250WTZ6-F1
#
_cell.length_a   1.000
_cell.length_b   1.000
_cell.length_c   1.000
_cell.angle_alpha   90.00
_cell.angle_beta   90.00
_cell.angle_gamma   90.00
#
_symmetry.space_group_name_H-M   'P 1'
#
loop_
_entity.id
_entity.type
_entity.pdbx_description
1 polymer ?
#
loop_
_entity_poly.entity_id
_entity_poly.type
_entity_poly.pdbx_seq_one_letter_code
_entity_poly.pdbx_strand_id
1 'polypeptide(L)'
;MAMKLGGLTNPKVSTIRTGLVPRVSIFRSRPTHHQHSKHIQIRFQHDNSLKAASVPENATTSATTYDIELIDTFKEALDLGLTLCREKRWAEALGIFEKSLTLPGTGIKRFRDKPRAISDGEKMTALYNMACCHSQLNDARTGLVALSGCLEAGYEDFKQIRIDPDLQNLRADERFEALMKRFEPKKSQGLFGLFGMKE
;
A
#
# COMPACT_ATOMS: atom_id res chain seq x y z
N MET A 1 55.39 16.81 40.44
CA MET A 1 56.04 18.14 40.42
C MET A 1 54.95 19.20 40.27
N ALA A 2 54.81 20.03 41.31
CA ALA A 2 54.25 21.41 41.41
C ALA A 2 53.06 21.82 40.50
N MET A 3 51.86 22.15 40.98
CA MET A 3 51.40 23.23 41.91
C MET A 3 51.47 24.67 41.38
N LYS A 4 50.29 25.28 41.12
CA LYS A 4 49.80 26.62 41.57
C LYS A 4 48.49 26.95 40.82
N LEU A 5 47.30 27.08 41.41
CA LEU A 5 46.74 27.90 42.51
C LEU A 5 46.57 29.41 42.22
N GLY A 6 45.31 29.85 42.32
CA GLY A 6 44.84 31.21 42.66
C GLY A 6 44.26 32.00 41.49
N GLY A 7 43.09 32.65 41.55
CA GLY A 7 42.13 32.84 42.63
C GLY A 7 40.98 33.79 42.18
N LEU A 8 39.80 33.53 42.76
CA LEU A 8 38.62 34.36 43.08
C LEU A 8 38.62 35.86 42.69
N THR A 9 37.50 36.36 42.13
CA THR A 9 36.43 37.11 42.87
C THR A 9 35.29 37.61 41.94
N ASN A 10 34.05 37.39 42.37
CA ASN A 10 32.74 37.94 41.91
C ASN A 10 32.45 39.31 42.61
N PRO A 11 31.27 40.02 42.51
CA PRO A 11 30.04 39.87 41.70
C PRO A 11 29.39 41.21 41.19
N LYS A 12 28.15 41.08 40.65
CA LYS A 12 27.01 42.04 40.53
C LYS A 12 26.89 42.67 39.13
N VAL A 13 25.73 42.68 38.45
CA VAL A 13 24.42 43.19 38.89
C VAL A 13 23.25 42.51 38.15
N SER A 14 22.17 42.32 38.92
CA SER A 14 20.78 41.96 38.58
C SER A 14 20.13 42.81 37.47
N THR A 15 19.33 42.19 36.60
CA THR A 15 17.99 42.70 36.28
C THR A 15 17.06 41.54 35.89
N ILE A 16 16.04 41.38 36.72
CA ILE A 16 14.88 40.51 36.54
C ILE A 16 13.99 41.14 35.45
N ARG A 17 13.60 40.39 34.43
CA ARG A 17 12.38 40.67 33.65
C ARG A 17 11.46 39.46 33.68
N THR A 18 10.27 39.76 34.18
CA THR A 18 9.12 38.92 34.43
C THR A 18 8.46 38.40 33.15
N GLY A 19 8.17 37.10 33.13
CA GLY A 19 6.88 36.52 32.76
C GLY A 19 6.29 36.80 31.38
N LEU A 20 6.33 35.79 30.50
CA LEU A 20 5.22 35.52 29.58
C LEU A 20 5.19 34.02 29.24
N VAL A 21 4.28 33.30 29.88
CA VAL A 21 3.92 31.91 29.54
C VAL A 21 2.95 31.92 28.35
N PRO A 22 3.23 31.24 27.23
CA PRO A 22 2.23 31.04 26.20
C PRO A 22 1.26 29.93 26.64
N ARG A 23 0.01 30.37 26.81
CA ARG A 23 -1.19 29.61 27.21
C ARG A 23 -1.56 28.58 26.14
N VAL A 24 -1.61 27.30 26.54
CA VAL A 24 -2.19 26.21 25.76
C VAL A 24 -3.71 26.42 25.68
N SER A 25 -4.21 26.73 24.49
CA SER A 25 -5.64 26.79 24.19
C SER A 25 -6.14 25.41 23.74
N ILE A 26 -6.73 24.66 24.66
CA ILE A 26 -7.49 23.43 24.36
C ILE A 26 -8.85 23.85 23.79
N PHE A 27 -9.01 23.76 22.47
CA PHE A 27 -10.30 23.92 21.81
C PHE A 27 -11.03 22.57 21.86
N ARG A 28 -12.04 22.45 22.71
CA ARG A 28 -12.98 21.32 22.70
C ARG A 28 -14.03 21.55 21.62
N SER A 29 -13.85 20.94 20.46
CA SER A 29 -14.92 20.79 19.45
C SER A 29 -15.86 19.65 19.83
N ARG A 30 -17.18 19.91 19.72
CA ARG A 30 -18.27 18.96 19.97
C ARG A 30 -18.18 17.73 19.04
N PRO A 31 -18.66 16.55 19.46
CA PRO A 31 -18.63 15.36 18.63
C PRO A 31 -19.74 15.44 17.57
N THR A 32 -19.37 15.60 16.31
CA THR A 32 -20.25 15.31 15.19
C THR A 32 -20.19 13.81 14.93
N HIS A 33 -21.34 13.14 14.99
CA HIS A 33 -21.50 11.73 14.69
C HIS A 33 -21.23 11.51 13.19
N HIS A 34 -19.97 11.25 12.84
CA HIS A 34 -19.56 10.91 11.48
C HIS A 34 -19.08 9.46 11.49
N GLN A 35 -19.82 8.60 10.80
CA GLN A 35 -19.46 7.20 10.62
C GLN A 35 -18.03 7.12 10.07
N HIS A 36 -17.15 6.51 10.87
CA HIS A 36 -15.79 6.18 10.46
C HIS A 36 -15.85 5.11 9.37
N SER A 37 -15.85 5.53 8.10
CA SER A 37 -15.33 4.66 7.05
C SER A 37 -13.81 4.66 7.22
N LYS A 38 -13.28 3.56 7.79
CA LYS A 38 -11.86 3.36 8.03
C LYS A 38 -11.15 3.23 6.67
N HIS A 39 -10.84 4.37 6.07
CA HIS A 39 -10.01 4.41 4.86
C HIS A 39 -8.58 4.08 5.28
N ILE A 40 -8.20 2.80 5.24
CA ILE A 40 -6.82 2.37 5.42
C ILE A 40 -6.05 2.92 4.21
N GLN A 41 -5.23 3.95 4.42
CA GLN A 41 -4.22 4.35 3.45
C GLN A 41 -3.13 3.28 3.46
N ILE A 42 -3.12 2.43 2.45
CA ILE A 42 -2.01 1.48 2.22
C ILE A 42 -0.81 2.33 1.81
N ARG A 43 0.06 2.62 2.76
CA ARG A 43 1.32 3.33 2.53
C ARG A 43 2.40 2.28 2.30
N PHE A 44 2.77 2.06 1.04
CA PHE A 44 3.92 1.23 0.70
C PHE A 44 5.20 1.95 1.19
N GLN A 45 5.93 1.32 2.10
CA GLN A 45 7.27 1.76 2.47
C GLN A 45 8.24 1.07 1.50
N HIS A 46 8.84 1.84 0.59
CA HIS A 46 9.92 1.34 -0.25
C HIS A 46 11.22 1.43 0.54
N ASP A 47 11.60 0.34 1.19
CA ASP A 47 12.96 0.20 1.72
C ASP A 47 13.90 -0.07 0.53
N ASN A 48 14.39 1.00 -0.09
CA ASN A 48 15.40 0.95 -1.14
C ASN A 48 16.78 0.62 -0.53
N SER A 49 16.98 -0.63 -0.14
CA SER A 49 18.27 -1.13 0.36
C SER A 49 18.63 -2.45 -0.32
N LEU A 50 18.86 -2.38 -1.63
CA LEU A 50 19.60 -3.41 -2.35
C LEU A 50 20.87 -2.77 -2.91
N LYS A 51 22.01 -3.30 -2.45
CA LYS A 51 23.36 -2.91 -2.87
C LYS A 51 23.49 -2.95 -4.39
N ALA A 52 24.13 -1.91 -4.93
CA ALA A 52 24.55 -1.81 -6.32
C ALA A 52 25.41 -3.02 -6.71
N ALA A 53 24.81 -3.97 -7.42
CA ALA A 53 25.54 -4.87 -8.30
C ALA A 53 25.63 -4.17 -9.65
N SER A 54 26.86 -3.94 -10.12
CA SER A 54 27.16 -3.33 -11.42
C SER A 54 26.59 -4.19 -12.55
N VAL A 55 25.47 -3.76 -13.12
CA VAL A 55 24.93 -4.29 -14.38
C VAL A 55 25.67 -3.62 -15.54
N PRO A 56 26.16 -4.36 -16.54
CA PRO A 56 26.83 -3.77 -17.69
C PRO A 56 25.87 -2.89 -18.49
N GLU A 57 26.27 -1.64 -18.72
CA GLU A 57 25.67 -0.72 -19.69
C GLU A 57 25.84 -1.30 -21.10
N ASN A 58 24.83 -2.03 -21.59
CA ASN A 58 24.43 -2.04 -23.01
C ASN A 58 23.26 -3.02 -23.23
N ALA A 59 22.04 -2.50 -23.02
CA ALA A 59 20.82 -3.07 -23.60
C ALA A 59 19.74 -1.98 -23.69
N THR A 60 19.97 -1.00 -24.54
CA THR A 60 18.94 -0.17 -25.18
C THR A 60 18.79 -0.78 -26.57
N THR A 61 17.67 -1.30 -27.06
CA THR A 61 16.37 -0.62 -27.26
C THR A 61 15.39 -1.65 -27.82
N SER A 62 14.26 -1.89 -27.16
CA SER A 62 12.97 -2.18 -27.82
C SER A 62 11.84 -2.15 -26.77
N ALA A 63 11.83 -1.14 -25.92
CA ALA A 63 10.63 -0.78 -25.20
C ALA A 63 9.77 0.01 -26.18
N THR A 64 8.54 -0.43 -26.42
CA THR A 64 7.52 0.42 -27.01
C THR A 64 7.51 1.74 -26.24
N THR A 65 7.76 2.85 -26.93
CA THR A 65 7.80 4.20 -26.39
C THR A 65 6.41 4.62 -25.93
N TYR A 66 5.91 4.00 -24.86
CA TYR A 66 4.95 4.66 -24.00
C TYR A 66 5.79 5.51 -23.08
N ASP A 67 5.88 6.80 -23.38
CA ASP A 67 6.46 7.76 -22.45
C ASP A 67 5.66 7.64 -21.16
N ILE A 68 6.28 7.05 -20.14
CA ILE A 68 5.64 6.81 -18.83
C ILE A 68 5.07 8.12 -18.27
N GLU A 69 5.64 9.26 -18.67
CA GLU A 69 5.20 10.61 -18.37
C GLU A 69 3.85 11.01 -19.01
N LEU A 70 3.47 10.45 -20.16
CA LEU A 70 2.23 10.77 -20.89
C LEU A 70 1.01 9.95 -20.45
N ILE A 71 1.17 9.07 -19.47
CA ILE A 71 0.07 8.24 -18.97
C ILE A 71 -0.80 9.07 -18.03
N ASP A 72 -2.03 9.35 -18.48
CA ASP A 72 -2.95 10.28 -17.81
C ASP A 72 -4.21 9.60 -17.27
N THR A 73 -4.43 8.31 -17.55
CA THR A 73 -5.59 7.56 -17.07
C THR A 73 -5.22 6.23 -16.44
N PHE A 74 -6.07 5.75 -15.52
CA PHE A 74 -5.93 4.42 -14.91
C PHE A 74 -5.86 3.33 -15.99
N LYS A 75 -6.70 3.42 -17.02
CA LYS A 75 -6.79 2.41 -18.06
C LYS A 75 -5.48 2.29 -18.85
N GLU A 76 -4.89 3.41 -19.28
CA GLU A 76 -3.63 3.41 -20.01
C GLU A 76 -2.48 2.86 -19.15
N ALA A 77 -2.43 3.24 -17.87
CA ALA A 77 -1.46 2.67 -16.93
C ALA A 77 -1.66 1.15 -16.78
N LEU A 78 -2.90 0.70 -16.61
CA LEU A 78 -3.18 -0.73 -16.50
C LEU A 78 -2.74 -1.50 -17.76
N ASP A 79 -3.06 -0.99 -18.95
CA ASP A 79 -2.69 -1.62 -20.23
C ASP A 79 -1.16 -1.72 -20.39
N LEU A 80 -0.42 -0.67 -19.99
CA LEU A 80 1.04 -0.71 -19.99
C LEU A 80 1.60 -1.67 -18.94
N GLY A 81 1.08 -1.66 -17.72
CA GLY A 81 1.51 -2.56 -16.66
C GLY A 81 1.33 -4.02 -17.05
N LEU A 82 0.19 -4.37 -17.66
CA LEU A 82 -0.06 -5.72 -18.21
C LEU A 82 0.90 -6.06 -19.36
N THR A 83 1.30 -5.08 -20.17
CA THR A 83 2.31 -5.27 -21.22
C THR A 83 3.67 -5.62 -20.63
N LEU A 84 4.11 -4.89 -19.61
CA LEU A 84 5.35 -5.14 -18.90
C LEU A 84 5.34 -6.51 -18.18
N CYS A 85 4.20 -6.91 -17.63
CA CYS A 85 4.02 -8.26 -17.07
C CYS A 85 4.26 -9.36 -18.11
N ARG A 86 3.73 -9.22 -19.33
CA ARG A 86 3.98 -10.18 -20.43
C ARG A 86 5.46 -10.25 -20.82
N GLU A 87 6.18 -9.14 -20.68
CA GLU A 87 7.63 -9.04 -20.88
C GLU A 87 8.45 -9.50 -19.67
N LYS A 88 7.80 -9.92 -18.57
CA LYS A 88 8.42 -10.29 -17.29
C LYS A 88 9.21 -9.15 -16.63
N ARG A 89 8.86 -7.90 -16.94
CA ARG A 89 9.46 -6.68 -16.36
C ARG A 89 8.69 -6.28 -15.10
N TRP A 90 8.70 -7.15 -14.10
CA TRP A 90 7.83 -7.04 -12.92
C TRP A 90 8.06 -5.78 -12.09
N ALA A 91 9.32 -5.38 -11.90
CA ALA A 91 9.65 -4.18 -11.12
C ALA A 91 9.15 -2.90 -11.78
N GLU A 92 9.21 -2.83 -13.11
CA GLU A 92 8.66 -1.69 -13.87
C GLU A 92 7.13 -1.71 -13.87
N ALA A 93 6.53 -2.90 -14.04
CA ALA A 93 5.09 -3.07 -13.95
C ALA A 93 4.52 -2.59 -12.60
N LEU A 94 5.22 -2.86 -11.49
CA LEU A 94 4.84 -2.38 -10.15
C LEU A 94 4.73 -0.86 -10.10
N GLY A 95 5.74 -0.14 -10.58
CA GLY A 95 5.71 1.33 -10.61
C GLY A 95 4.55 1.87 -11.43
N ILE A 96 4.18 1.18 -12.52
CA ILE A 96 3.02 1.55 -13.34
C ILE A 96 1.69 1.29 -12.61
N PHE A 97 1.53 0.16 -11.92
CA PHE A 97 0.29 -0.10 -11.15
C PHE A 97 0.16 0.81 -9.92
N GLU A 98 1.26 1.18 -9.28
CA GLU A 98 1.25 2.19 -8.21
C GLU A 98 0.82 3.55 -8.76
N LYS A 99 1.38 3.95 -9.91
CA LYS A 99 0.95 5.16 -10.62
C LYS A 99 -0.53 5.08 -10.98
N SER A 100 -1.04 3.95 -11.47
CA SER A 100 -2.43 3.81 -11.90
C SER A 100 -3.41 4.14 -10.76
N LEU A 101 -3.11 3.76 -9.52
CA LEU A 101 -3.94 4.06 -8.34
C LEU A 101 -4.06 5.57 -8.03
N THR A 102 -3.20 6.40 -8.61
CA THR A 102 -3.22 7.86 -8.46
C THR A 102 -3.90 8.59 -9.62
N LEU A 103 -4.13 7.89 -10.73
CA LEU A 103 -4.67 8.46 -11.95
C LEU A 103 -6.21 8.52 -11.93
N PRO A 104 -6.81 9.40 -12.75
CA PRO A 104 -8.24 9.40 -13.02
C PRO A 104 -8.72 8.03 -13.51
N GLY A 105 -9.87 7.59 -12.98
CA GLY A 105 -10.50 6.33 -13.35
C GLY A 105 -12.00 6.47 -13.63
N THR A 106 -12.73 5.38 -13.50
CA THR A 106 -14.17 5.27 -13.84
C THR A 106 -15.10 5.30 -12.63
N GLY A 107 -14.58 5.50 -11.42
CA GLY A 107 -15.32 5.55 -10.16
C GLY A 107 -16.22 6.78 -9.98
N ILE A 108 -16.59 7.09 -8.74
CA ILE A 108 -17.53 8.19 -8.46
C ILE A 108 -16.82 9.55 -8.59
N LYS A 109 -17.42 10.49 -9.32
CA LYS A 109 -16.96 11.89 -9.35
C LYS A 109 -17.49 12.62 -8.11
N ARG A 110 -16.60 12.87 -7.14
CA ARG A 110 -16.96 13.47 -5.84
C ARG A 110 -17.04 15.00 -5.86
N PHE A 111 -16.21 15.64 -6.69
CA PHE A 111 -16.13 17.09 -6.79
C PHE A 111 -16.20 17.51 -8.25
N ARG A 112 -16.79 18.69 -8.52
CA ARG A 112 -16.97 19.21 -9.88
C ARG A 112 -15.64 19.39 -10.62
N ASP A 113 -14.66 19.98 -9.93
CA ASP A 113 -13.39 20.43 -10.52
C ASP A 113 -12.28 19.37 -10.42
N LYS A 114 -12.52 18.28 -9.69
CA LYS A 114 -11.55 17.17 -9.59
C LYS A 114 -11.87 16.10 -10.63
N PRO A 115 -10.85 15.38 -11.12
CA PRO A 115 -11.08 14.20 -11.94
C PRO A 115 -11.88 13.13 -11.19
N ARG A 116 -12.43 12.20 -11.97
CA ARG A 116 -13.12 11.04 -11.44
C ARG A 116 -12.11 10.12 -10.73
N ALA A 117 -12.43 9.70 -9.51
CA ALA A 117 -11.58 8.74 -8.78
C ALA A 117 -11.64 7.36 -9.46
N ILE A 118 -10.67 6.49 -9.16
CA ILE A 118 -10.76 5.08 -9.55
C ILE A 118 -11.98 4.41 -8.89
N SER A 119 -12.57 3.44 -9.59
CA SER A 119 -13.60 2.56 -9.03
C SER A 119 -12.98 1.49 -8.13
N ASP A 120 -13.80 0.84 -7.31
CA ASP A 120 -13.35 -0.30 -6.51
C ASP A 120 -12.87 -1.46 -7.41
N GLY A 121 -13.52 -1.66 -8.57
CA GLY A 121 -13.09 -2.62 -9.60
C GLY A 121 -11.68 -2.37 -10.13
N GLU A 122 -11.38 -1.11 -10.47
CA GLU A 122 -10.06 -0.68 -10.92
C GLU A 122 -9.03 -0.86 -9.81
N LYS A 123 -9.37 -0.46 -8.58
CA LYS A 123 -8.50 -0.64 -7.41
C LYS A 123 -8.18 -2.10 -7.15
N MET A 124 -9.17 -2.99 -7.17
CA MET A 124 -8.99 -4.45 -7.04
C MET A 124 -8.04 -4.97 -8.14
N THR A 125 -8.29 -4.59 -9.39
CA THR A 125 -7.49 -5.05 -10.54
C THR A 125 -6.03 -4.67 -10.39
N ALA A 126 -5.73 -3.40 -10.06
CA ALA A 126 -4.35 -2.95 -9.86
C ALA A 126 -3.68 -3.65 -8.68
N LEU A 127 -4.35 -3.76 -7.54
CA LEU A 127 -3.80 -4.40 -6.34
C LEU A 127 -3.55 -5.90 -6.53
N TYR A 128 -4.43 -6.60 -7.26
CA TYR A 128 -4.22 -8.00 -7.61
C TYR A 128 -2.96 -8.17 -8.48
N ASN A 129 -2.82 -7.35 -9.52
CA ASN A 129 -1.65 -7.39 -10.39
C ASN A 129 -0.36 -7.01 -9.66
N MET A 130 -0.41 -6.06 -8.72
CA MET A 130 0.72 -5.77 -7.83
C MET A 130 1.10 -6.99 -6.97
N ALA A 131 0.11 -7.70 -6.41
CA ALA A 131 0.36 -8.93 -5.66
C ALA A 131 1.06 -10.00 -6.53
N CYS A 132 0.62 -10.18 -7.78
CA CYS A 132 1.28 -11.06 -8.75
C CYS A 132 2.72 -10.62 -9.03
N CYS A 133 2.96 -9.33 -9.26
CA CYS A 133 4.32 -8.83 -9.54
C CYS A 133 5.26 -9.01 -8.33
N HIS A 134 4.80 -8.70 -7.12
CA HIS A 134 5.56 -8.93 -5.89
C HIS A 134 5.87 -10.42 -5.67
N SER A 135 4.90 -11.28 -5.97
CA SER A 135 5.11 -12.73 -5.97
C SER A 135 6.24 -13.13 -6.91
N GLN A 136 6.20 -12.67 -8.16
CA GLN A 136 7.25 -12.95 -9.16
C GLN A 136 8.64 -12.41 -8.76
N LEU A 137 8.68 -11.35 -7.94
CA LEU A 137 9.91 -10.79 -7.38
C LEU A 137 10.35 -11.45 -6.05
N ASN A 138 9.66 -12.50 -5.60
CA ASN A 138 9.87 -13.17 -4.31
C ASN A 138 9.70 -12.25 -3.08
N ASP A 139 8.94 -11.16 -3.20
CA ASP A 139 8.57 -10.28 -2.10
C ASP A 139 7.18 -10.64 -1.55
N ALA A 140 7.11 -11.77 -0.86
CA ALA A 140 5.85 -12.25 -0.31
C ALA A 140 5.24 -11.30 0.73
N ARG A 141 6.06 -10.56 1.47
CA ARG A 141 5.57 -9.61 2.48
C ARG A 141 4.74 -8.51 1.84
N THR A 142 5.27 -7.83 0.83
CA THR A 142 4.56 -6.73 0.17
C THR A 142 3.43 -7.26 -0.72
N GLY A 143 3.65 -8.42 -1.35
CA GLY A 143 2.62 -9.10 -2.14
C GLY A 143 1.37 -9.44 -1.33
N LEU A 144 1.53 -9.94 -0.10
CA LEU A 144 0.40 -10.22 0.79
C LEU A 144 -0.32 -8.95 1.27
N VAL A 145 0.39 -7.83 1.42
CA VAL A 145 -0.22 -6.52 1.72
C VAL A 145 -1.08 -6.06 0.54
N ALA A 146 -0.57 -6.14 -0.69
CA ALA A 146 -1.32 -5.82 -1.89
C ALA A 146 -2.55 -6.72 -2.06
N LEU A 147 -2.39 -8.04 -1.87
CA LEU A 147 -3.48 -9.01 -1.92
C LEU A 147 -4.55 -8.71 -0.85
N SER A 148 -4.14 -8.41 0.38
CA SER A 148 -5.08 -7.99 1.43
C SER A 148 -5.84 -6.73 1.03
N GLY A 149 -5.18 -5.75 0.42
CA GLY A 149 -5.83 -4.54 -0.09
C GLY A 149 -6.86 -4.84 -1.20
N CYS A 150 -6.57 -5.81 -2.06
CA CYS A 150 -7.49 -6.28 -3.09
C CYS A 150 -8.74 -6.92 -2.48
N LEU A 151 -8.56 -7.81 -1.49
CA LEU A 151 -9.66 -8.44 -0.76
C LEU A 151 -10.49 -7.41 0.02
N GLU A 152 -9.85 -6.43 0.66
CA GLU A 152 -10.55 -5.33 1.36
C GLU A 152 -11.34 -4.41 0.40
N ALA A 153 -10.94 -4.34 -0.87
CA ALA A 153 -11.67 -3.62 -1.92
C ALA A 153 -12.85 -4.44 -2.49
N GLY A 154 -13.03 -5.70 -2.07
CA GLY A 154 -14.18 -6.53 -2.42
C GLY A 154 -13.91 -7.64 -3.43
N TYR A 155 -12.65 -8.07 -3.62
CA TYR A 155 -12.34 -9.17 -4.53
C TYR A 155 -12.73 -10.52 -3.89
N GLU A 156 -13.54 -11.31 -4.59
CA GLU A 156 -14.18 -12.50 -4.04
C GLU A 156 -13.84 -13.81 -4.79
N ASP A 157 -13.01 -13.77 -5.84
CA ASP A 157 -12.58 -14.99 -6.53
C ASP A 157 -11.43 -15.68 -5.78
N PHE A 158 -11.76 -16.20 -4.59
CA PHE A 158 -10.83 -16.93 -3.73
C PHE A 158 -10.28 -18.20 -4.41
N LYS A 159 -11.06 -18.80 -5.32
CA LYS A 159 -10.63 -19.97 -6.08
C LYS A 159 -9.46 -19.60 -6.98
N GLN A 160 -9.56 -18.50 -7.70
CA GLN A 160 -8.48 -17.98 -8.54
C GLN A 160 -7.23 -17.73 -7.69
N ILE A 161 -7.34 -17.01 -6.56
CA ILE A 161 -6.19 -16.73 -5.67
C ILE A 161 -5.43 -18.01 -5.28
N ARG A 162 -6.15 -19.11 -5.02
CA ARG A 162 -5.54 -20.39 -4.58
C ARG A 162 -4.84 -21.17 -5.69
N ILE A 163 -5.22 -20.96 -6.95
CA ILE A 163 -4.66 -21.71 -8.08
C ILE A 163 -3.74 -20.87 -8.96
N ASP A 164 -3.76 -19.54 -8.81
CA ASP A 164 -3.00 -18.62 -9.65
C ASP A 164 -1.50 -18.96 -9.57
N PRO A 165 -0.87 -19.31 -10.70
CA PRO A 165 0.57 -19.60 -10.73
C PRO A 165 1.40 -18.35 -10.41
N ASP A 166 0.93 -17.15 -10.76
CA ASP A 166 1.66 -15.92 -10.49
C ASP A 166 1.69 -15.61 -9.00
N LEU A 167 0.74 -16.12 -8.20
CA LEU A 167 0.71 -15.98 -6.75
C LEU A 167 1.42 -17.13 -6.00
N GLN A 168 2.14 -18.02 -6.69
CA GLN A 168 2.75 -19.20 -6.07
C GLN A 168 3.64 -18.86 -4.85
N ASN A 169 4.45 -17.81 -4.95
CA ASN A 169 5.36 -17.42 -3.85
C ASN A 169 4.60 -16.85 -2.65
N LEU A 170 3.46 -16.19 -2.88
CA LEU A 170 2.59 -15.72 -1.81
C LEU A 170 1.91 -16.91 -1.13
N ARG A 171 1.42 -17.89 -1.91
CA ARG A 171 0.78 -19.10 -1.39
C ARG A 171 1.72 -19.99 -0.57
N ALA A 172 3.02 -19.92 -0.85
CA ALA A 172 4.03 -20.65 -0.08
C ALA A 172 4.33 -20.01 1.29
N ASP A 173 3.97 -18.74 1.50
CA ASP A 173 4.18 -18.02 2.76
C ASP A 173 3.14 -18.44 3.81
N GLU A 174 3.59 -18.72 5.03
CA GLU A 174 2.73 -19.17 6.13
C GLU A 174 1.60 -18.19 6.48
N ARG A 175 1.79 -16.89 6.19
CA ARG A 175 0.80 -15.84 6.47
C ARG A 175 -0.36 -15.86 5.47
N PHE A 176 -0.22 -16.54 4.34
CA PHE A 176 -1.25 -16.60 3.30
C PHE A 176 -2.54 -17.22 3.82
N GLU A 177 -2.48 -18.37 4.48
CA GLU A 177 -3.68 -19.02 5.01
C GLU A 177 -4.37 -18.19 6.10
N ALA A 178 -3.60 -17.45 6.90
CA ALA A 178 -4.15 -16.51 7.87
C ALA A 178 -4.91 -15.36 7.19
N LEU A 179 -4.39 -14.85 6.06
CA LEU A 179 -5.06 -13.86 5.24
C LEU A 179 -6.36 -14.44 4.64
N MET A 180 -6.30 -15.61 4.00
CA MET A 180 -7.46 -16.23 3.37
C MET A 180 -8.57 -16.52 4.38
N LYS A 181 -8.23 -17.03 5.57
CA LYS A 181 -9.19 -17.30 6.65
C LYS A 181 -9.95 -16.05 7.12
N ARG A 182 -9.38 -14.85 6.95
CA ARG A 182 -10.03 -13.59 7.33
C ARG A 182 -11.15 -13.20 6.35
N PHE A 183 -11.02 -13.54 5.08
CA PHE A 183 -11.93 -13.09 4.01
C PHE A 183 -12.80 -14.18 3.42
N GLU A 184 -12.32 -15.43 3.36
CA GLU A 184 -13.10 -16.54 2.83
C GLU A 184 -14.35 -16.77 3.70
N PRO A 185 -15.55 -16.78 3.09
CA PRO A 185 -16.75 -17.09 3.84
C PRO A 185 -16.64 -18.50 4.39
N LYS A 186 -16.78 -18.64 5.71
CA LYS A 186 -16.89 -19.96 6.33
C LYS A 186 -18.12 -20.61 5.72
N LYS A 187 -17.93 -21.66 4.90
CA LYS A 187 -19.04 -22.53 4.52
C LYS A 187 -19.67 -22.98 5.82
N SER A 188 -20.88 -22.51 6.11
CA SER A 188 -21.68 -23.00 7.21
C SER A 188 -22.01 -24.45 6.92
N GLN A 189 -21.09 -25.36 7.27
CA GLN A 189 -21.39 -26.77 7.36
C GLN A 189 -22.38 -26.93 8.52
N GLY A 190 -23.67 -27.08 8.18
CA GLY A 190 -24.69 -27.56 9.11
C GLY A 190 -25.96 -26.71 9.15
N LEU A 191 -27.00 -27.17 8.43
CA LEU A 191 -28.36 -27.35 9.01
C LEU A 191 -29.30 -28.23 8.14
N PHE A 192 -28.96 -28.56 6.90
CA PHE A 192 -29.88 -29.26 5.98
C PHE A 192 -29.89 -30.81 6.06
N GLY A 193 -29.23 -31.41 7.07
CA GLY A 193 -29.03 -32.86 7.18
C GLY A 193 -29.83 -33.60 8.26
N LEU A 194 -30.75 -32.94 9.00
CA LEU A 194 -31.43 -33.54 10.17
C LEU A 194 -32.96 -33.65 10.03
N PHE A 195 -33.51 -33.73 8.81
CA PHE A 195 -34.96 -33.84 8.59
C PHE A 195 -35.35 -34.95 7.60
N GLY A 196 -34.79 -36.14 7.78
CA GLY A 196 -35.12 -37.29 6.95
C GLY A 196 -34.85 -38.59 7.66
N MET A 197 -35.79 -39.02 8.51
CA MET A 197 -36.19 -40.41 8.79
C MET A 197 -37.04 -40.46 10.08
N LYS A 198 -38.37 -40.47 9.91
CA LYS A 198 -39.29 -41.10 10.85
C LYS A 198 -40.23 -41.99 10.03
N GLU A 199 -39.99 -43.29 10.22
CA GLU A 199 -40.87 -44.48 10.21
C GLU A 199 -42.15 -44.45 9.36
#